data_AF-A0A917XIP1-F1
#
_entry.id   AF-A0A917XIP1-F1
#
_cell.length_a   1.000
_cell.length_b   1.000
_cell.length_c   1.000
_cell.angle_alpha   90.00
_cell.angle_beta   90.00
_cell.angle_gamma   90.00
#
_symmetry.space_group_name_H-M   'P 1'
#
loop_
_entity.id
_entity.type
_entity.pdbx_description
1 polymer ?
#
loop_
_entity_poly.entity_id
_entity_poly.type
_entity_poly.pdbx_seq_one_letter_code
_entity_poly.pdbx_strand_id
1 'polypeptide(L)'
;MSSPVINALRRLGILAVLLSILSPLTVLGLTQSASADSYTPIAGAGSTWAENAVDQWRRDVNKNGMRISYAGTGSSDGRRQFLSGTVDFAVSDIPFQTNPTDGSAAERPAKGSYAYMPIVAGGTVFMYHLTVNGKKVTNLRLSGDVVTKIFTGVIKSWDDPTIKADNPGLQLPHRAIVPVVRSDGSGSTAQFTMWMANQHKALWNAYCAKVGRSGSCGQTSYYPTVSGMIAQSGDLGVAGYVAQNYGEGAIGYVNYSYALNAHYPVAKVLNHAGYYTEPTPQNVAVSLLKARINTDKNSADYLTQQLDGVYNDTDKRNYPLSSYSYMILPLKVQGTFTEAKGKTLGAFSYYFMCQGQQQAPNLGYSPLPINLVQAGFDQIRRIPGVQAQNINIKNCNNPTFTAGGENRLAQTAPYPAACDKKGAAPCTSGSGGATTGSGSGSGGSAGGSTGSTGTGTSGGAATGGNGSGSAGGGSAQPSVDPDTGQTISPGGATGSASGGTGTGADGTVALAQPVAVATAHGWTGTQTLMLLAAVLVFGLLLLPSLVSRLVGSRSGADTGSSANGNGPSGDGSSR
;
A
#
# COMPACT_ATOMS: atom_id res chain seq x y z
N MET A 1 25.44 86.39 -38.23
CA MET A 1 24.14 86.22 -38.90
C MET A 1 23.96 84.75 -39.27
N SER A 2 22.75 84.21 -39.13
CA SER A 2 22.33 82.87 -39.62
C SER A 2 23.21 81.68 -39.22
N SER A 3 23.20 81.31 -37.94
CA SER A 3 23.98 80.18 -37.39
C SER A 3 23.57 78.82 -37.99
N PRO A 4 24.53 77.94 -38.34
CA PRO A 4 24.26 76.63 -38.95
C PRO A 4 23.64 75.58 -38.00
N VAL A 5 23.48 75.92 -36.72
CA VAL A 5 23.04 75.03 -35.63
C VAL A 5 21.60 74.49 -35.83
N ILE A 6 20.72 75.27 -36.47
CA ILE A 6 19.29 74.95 -36.55
C ILE A 6 18.98 73.87 -37.60
N ASN A 7 19.77 73.76 -38.68
CA ASN A 7 19.54 72.75 -39.74
C ASN A 7 20.15 71.38 -39.43
N ALA A 8 21.12 71.28 -38.51
CA ALA A 8 21.61 69.99 -38.02
C ALA A 8 20.54 69.24 -37.21
N LEU A 9 19.80 69.97 -36.37
CA LEU A 9 18.77 69.40 -35.49
C LEU A 9 17.55 68.83 -36.23
N ARG A 10 17.22 69.33 -37.44
CA ARG A 10 16.13 68.76 -38.25
C ARG A 10 16.50 67.49 -39.04
N ARG A 11 17.78 67.20 -39.25
CA ARG A 11 18.22 65.96 -39.94
C ARG A 11 18.54 64.80 -39.00
N LEU A 12 18.89 65.06 -37.73
CA LEU A 12 18.98 63.98 -36.73
C LEU A 12 17.60 63.42 -36.31
N GLY A 13 16.53 64.22 -36.39
CA GLY A 13 15.18 63.78 -36.00
C GLY A 13 14.56 62.66 -36.84
N ILE A 14 15.01 62.46 -38.09
CA ILE A 14 14.45 61.43 -38.98
C ILE A 14 15.30 60.14 -38.96
N LEU A 15 16.61 60.22 -38.70
CA LEU A 15 17.43 59.03 -38.52
C LEU A 15 17.18 58.31 -37.17
N ALA A 16 16.77 59.05 -36.14
CA ALA A 16 16.41 58.48 -34.83
C ALA A 16 15.10 57.67 -34.83
N VAL A 17 14.19 57.94 -35.79
CA VAL A 17 12.90 57.22 -35.92
C VAL A 17 13.05 55.95 -36.78
N LEU A 18 14.08 55.86 -37.63
CA LEU A 18 14.35 54.66 -38.44
C LEU A 18 15.29 53.65 -37.75
N LEU A 19 16.02 54.03 -36.70
CA LEU A 19 16.78 53.09 -35.86
C LEU A 19 16.00 52.54 -34.65
N SER A 20 14.78 53.02 -34.40
CA SER A 20 13.94 52.60 -33.26
C SER A 20 12.89 51.53 -33.58
N ILE A 21 12.86 51.04 -34.83
CA ILE A 21 11.93 49.98 -35.29
C ILE A 21 12.66 48.65 -35.59
N LEU A 22 14.00 48.62 -35.47
CA LEU A 22 14.82 47.42 -35.76
C LEU A 22 15.40 46.74 -34.50
N SER A 23 14.62 46.66 -33.41
CA SER A 23 14.93 45.80 -32.26
C SER A 23 13.67 45.39 -31.47
N PRO A 24 13.00 44.32 -31.91
CA PRO A 24 12.29 43.47 -30.96
C PRO A 24 12.49 41.97 -31.26
N LEU A 25 13.73 41.46 -31.23
CA LEU A 25 13.96 40.01 -31.16
C LEU A 25 15.34 39.66 -30.58
N THR A 26 15.47 38.46 -30.01
CA THR A 26 16.69 37.91 -29.39
C THR A 26 17.18 38.52 -28.07
N VAL A 27 16.25 38.92 -27.19
CA VAL A 27 16.31 38.34 -25.83
C VAL A 27 15.49 37.06 -25.85
N LEU A 28 16.08 35.99 -26.40
CA LEU A 28 15.73 34.65 -25.94
C LEU A 28 16.24 34.60 -24.50
N GLY A 29 15.39 35.04 -23.57
CA GLY A 29 15.54 34.61 -22.19
C GLY A 29 15.57 33.10 -22.25
N LEU A 30 16.71 32.51 -21.89
CA LEU A 30 16.82 31.08 -21.69
C LEU A 30 15.86 30.74 -20.56
N THR A 31 14.62 30.42 -20.92
CA THR A 31 13.69 29.70 -20.07
C THR A 31 14.39 28.39 -19.79
N GLN A 32 15.14 28.36 -18.68
CA GLN A 32 15.69 27.13 -18.15
C GLN A 32 14.50 26.20 -18.05
N SER A 33 14.45 25.21 -18.93
CA SER A 33 13.37 24.24 -18.95
C SER A 33 13.39 23.62 -17.58
N ALA A 34 12.35 23.89 -16.78
CA ALA A 34 12.27 23.43 -15.41
C ALA A 34 12.51 21.93 -15.44
N SER A 35 13.69 21.51 -15.00
CA SER A 35 14.15 20.15 -15.20
C SER A 35 13.32 19.28 -14.29
N ALA A 36 12.25 18.72 -14.85
CA ALA A 36 11.37 17.82 -14.16
C ALA A 36 12.23 16.70 -13.57
N ASP A 37 12.20 16.60 -12.24
CA ASP A 37 13.16 15.78 -11.51
C ASP A 37 12.99 14.32 -11.95
N SER A 38 13.95 13.81 -12.72
CA SER A 38 13.80 12.51 -13.38
C SER A 38 13.96 11.39 -12.34
N TYR A 39 12.94 10.53 -12.27
CA TYR A 39 12.88 9.38 -11.38
C TYR A 39 12.88 8.10 -12.22
N THR A 40 13.90 7.26 -12.04
CA THR A 40 13.92 5.92 -12.63
C THR A 40 12.91 5.02 -11.90
N PRO A 41 12.09 4.23 -12.62
CA PRO A 41 11.17 3.29 -11.98
C PRO A 41 11.89 2.29 -11.08
N ILE A 42 11.26 1.96 -9.95
CA ILE A 42 11.73 0.95 -9.00
C ILE A 42 10.67 -0.10 -8.72
N ALA A 43 11.10 -1.33 -8.43
CA ALA A 43 10.23 -2.44 -8.07
C ALA A 43 10.51 -2.93 -6.65
N GLY A 44 9.46 -3.31 -5.91
CA GLY A 44 9.57 -3.95 -4.61
C GLY A 44 8.59 -5.11 -4.43
N ALA A 45 8.85 -5.95 -3.44
CA ALA A 45 7.96 -7.05 -3.06
C ALA A 45 8.02 -7.36 -1.56
N GLY A 46 7.02 -8.10 -1.08
CA GLY A 46 7.06 -8.77 0.23
C GLY A 46 5.80 -8.60 1.06
N SER A 47 5.95 -8.02 2.25
CA SER A 47 4.91 -7.93 3.28
C SER A 47 3.54 -7.48 2.76
N THR A 48 2.55 -8.36 2.94
CA THR A 48 1.12 -7.99 2.90
C THR A 48 0.72 -7.20 4.14
N TRP A 49 1.37 -7.41 5.29
CA TRP A 49 1.05 -6.72 6.54
C TRP A 49 1.23 -5.20 6.44
N ALA A 50 2.17 -4.72 5.61
CA ALA A 50 2.41 -3.30 5.33
C ALA A 50 1.87 -2.83 3.96
N GLU A 51 1.32 -3.74 3.14
CA GLU A 51 0.98 -3.50 1.74
C GLU A 51 0.06 -2.30 1.58
N ASN A 52 -1.06 -2.25 2.32
CA ASN A 52 -2.03 -1.15 2.23
C ASN A 52 -1.41 0.26 2.44
N ALA A 53 -0.37 0.38 3.27
CA ALA A 53 0.35 1.64 3.47
C ALA A 53 1.30 1.95 2.29
N VAL A 54 2.10 0.98 1.86
CA VAL A 54 2.97 1.09 0.67
C VAL A 54 2.15 1.44 -0.58
N ASP A 55 0.98 0.83 -0.72
CA ASP A 55 0.02 1.05 -1.79
C ASP A 55 -0.52 2.47 -1.84
N GLN A 56 -0.81 3.05 -0.68
CA GLN A 56 -1.23 4.44 -0.60
C GLN A 56 -0.09 5.38 -0.98
N TRP A 57 1.10 5.17 -0.42
CA TRP A 57 2.24 6.06 -0.71
C TRP A 57 2.68 6.01 -2.17
N ARG A 58 2.69 4.83 -2.82
CA ARG A 58 3.02 4.73 -4.25
C ARG A 58 1.99 5.45 -5.12
N ARG A 59 0.69 5.45 -4.75
CA ARG A 59 -0.35 6.27 -5.40
C ARG A 59 -0.08 7.76 -5.19
N ASP A 60 0.29 8.16 -3.98
CA ASP A 60 0.53 9.57 -3.64
C ASP A 60 1.72 10.19 -4.36
N VAL A 61 2.85 9.48 -4.47
CA VAL A 61 4.04 9.97 -5.19
C VAL A 61 3.96 9.78 -6.70
N ASN A 62 2.97 9.04 -7.20
CA ASN A 62 2.75 8.82 -8.63
C ASN A 62 2.66 10.17 -9.39
N LYS A 63 1.94 11.13 -8.83
CA LYS A 63 1.77 12.50 -9.38
C LYS A 63 3.07 13.32 -9.39
N ASN A 64 4.07 12.93 -8.61
CA ASN A 64 5.40 13.54 -8.55
C ASN A 64 6.38 12.89 -9.55
N GLY A 65 5.90 12.03 -10.46
CA GLY A 65 6.72 11.35 -11.48
C GLY A 65 7.39 10.06 -11.00
N MET A 66 7.43 9.79 -9.69
CA MET A 66 7.94 8.52 -9.16
C MET A 66 7.06 7.35 -9.65
N ARG A 67 7.70 6.28 -10.14
CA ARG A 67 7.04 5.05 -10.60
C ARG A 67 7.52 3.90 -9.74
N ILE A 68 6.61 3.33 -8.95
CA ILE A 68 6.91 2.28 -7.97
C ILE A 68 5.92 1.13 -8.19
N SER A 69 6.43 -0.03 -8.59
CA SER A 69 5.67 -1.28 -8.49
C SER A 69 5.92 -1.93 -7.13
N TYR A 70 4.88 -2.54 -6.58
CA TYR A 70 4.96 -3.33 -5.35
C TYR A 70 4.08 -4.57 -5.49
N ALA A 71 4.54 -5.70 -4.93
CA ALA A 71 3.80 -6.96 -4.91
C ALA A 71 3.75 -7.54 -3.49
N GLY A 72 2.56 -7.66 -2.90
CA GLY A 72 2.32 -8.32 -1.61
C GLY A 72 2.40 -9.84 -1.70
N THR A 73 3.61 -10.40 -1.82
CA THR A 73 3.84 -11.86 -1.95
C THR A 73 4.19 -12.56 -0.63
N GLY A 74 4.19 -11.84 0.49
CA GLY A 74 4.59 -12.31 1.81
C GLY A 74 6.04 -11.97 2.16
N SER A 75 6.29 -11.72 3.44
CA SER A 75 7.56 -11.18 3.95
C SER A 75 8.79 -12.02 3.57
N SER A 76 8.69 -13.35 3.54
CA SER A 76 9.80 -14.22 3.14
C SER A 76 10.04 -14.26 1.64
N ASP A 77 9.01 -14.00 0.85
CA ASP A 77 9.17 -13.98 -0.59
C ASP A 77 9.86 -12.69 -1.06
N GLY A 78 9.44 -11.54 -0.52
CA GLY A 78 10.13 -10.27 -0.74
C GLY A 78 11.62 -10.33 -0.37
N ARG A 79 11.97 -10.97 0.76
CA ARG A 79 13.37 -11.17 1.17
C ARG A 79 14.16 -11.98 0.13
N ARG A 80 13.60 -13.09 -0.37
CA ARG A 80 14.24 -13.89 -1.44
C ARG A 80 14.39 -13.10 -2.73
N GLN A 81 13.36 -12.39 -3.18
CA GLN A 81 13.41 -11.57 -4.39
C GLN A 81 14.45 -10.44 -4.32
N PHE A 82 14.68 -9.86 -3.13
CA PHE A 82 15.76 -8.89 -2.91
C PHE A 82 17.14 -9.55 -2.93
N LEU A 83 17.28 -10.74 -2.33
CA LEU A 83 18.54 -11.51 -2.36
C LEU A 83 18.93 -11.94 -3.78
N SER A 84 17.97 -12.27 -4.64
CA SER A 84 18.21 -12.61 -6.05
C SER A 84 18.39 -11.38 -6.96
N GLY A 85 18.19 -10.16 -6.45
CA GLY A 85 18.26 -8.93 -7.25
C GLY A 85 17.08 -8.75 -8.24
N THR A 86 15.98 -9.48 -8.01
CA THR A 86 14.73 -9.38 -8.80
C THR A 86 13.99 -8.07 -8.54
N VAL A 87 14.12 -7.53 -7.32
CA VAL A 87 13.53 -6.26 -6.89
C VAL A 87 14.57 -5.32 -6.29
N ASP A 88 14.30 -4.02 -6.35
CA ASP A 88 15.19 -2.95 -5.86
C ASP A 88 15.15 -2.79 -4.34
N PHE A 89 14.01 -3.13 -3.73
CA PHE A 89 13.81 -3.14 -2.28
C PHE A 89 12.83 -4.26 -1.90
N ALA A 90 12.89 -4.72 -0.66
CA ALA A 90 11.83 -5.57 -0.11
C ALA A 90 11.15 -4.87 1.07
N VAL A 91 9.93 -5.28 1.38
CA VAL A 91 9.30 -4.96 2.67
C VAL A 91 9.08 -6.26 3.42
N SER A 92 9.47 -6.30 4.69
CA SER A 92 9.40 -7.50 5.52
C SER A 92 9.10 -7.11 6.97
N ASP A 93 8.37 -7.97 7.68
CA ASP A 93 8.03 -7.76 9.10
C ASP A 93 8.92 -8.59 10.04
N ILE A 94 9.82 -9.37 9.44
CA ILE A 94 10.80 -10.26 10.08
C ILE A 94 12.14 -10.12 9.32
N PRO A 95 13.30 -10.08 10.01
CA PRO A 95 14.61 -10.01 9.34
C PRO A 95 14.94 -11.25 8.51
N PHE A 96 16.05 -11.19 7.77
CA PHE A 96 16.65 -12.36 7.11
C PHE A 96 16.89 -13.50 8.11
N GLN A 97 16.34 -14.66 7.80
CA GLN A 97 16.39 -15.86 8.61
C GLN A 97 17.70 -16.61 8.32
N THR A 98 18.76 -16.22 9.01
CA THR A 98 20.09 -16.85 8.89
C THR A 98 20.15 -18.28 9.47
N ASN A 99 19.25 -18.57 10.42
CA ASN A 99 19.09 -19.86 11.12
C ASN A 99 17.59 -20.13 11.39
N PRO A 100 16.78 -20.42 10.34
CA PRO A 100 15.33 -20.64 10.49
C PRO A 100 15.01 -21.92 11.26
N THR A 101 13.97 -21.88 12.09
CA THR A 101 13.47 -23.05 12.86
C THR A 101 12.26 -23.73 12.21
N ASP A 102 11.89 -23.32 11.01
CA ASP A 102 10.72 -23.81 10.26
C ASP A 102 11.06 -24.67 9.04
N GLY A 103 12.34 -25.04 8.88
CA GLY A 103 12.83 -25.87 7.78
C GLY A 103 13.07 -25.12 6.47
N SER A 104 12.80 -23.81 6.42
CA SER A 104 13.14 -22.99 5.26
C SER A 104 14.66 -22.86 5.04
N ALA A 105 15.08 -22.52 3.82
CA ALA A 105 16.49 -22.33 3.50
C ALA A 105 17.06 -21.10 4.22
N ALA A 106 18.27 -21.23 4.78
CA ALA A 106 18.94 -20.14 5.48
C ALA A 106 19.30 -18.98 4.53
N GLU A 107 18.84 -17.77 4.86
CA GLU A 107 19.09 -16.55 4.09
C GLU A 107 20.46 -15.97 4.44
N ARG A 108 21.29 -15.69 3.41
CA ARG A 108 22.69 -15.25 3.57
C ARG A 108 22.98 -13.96 2.78
N PRO A 109 22.43 -12.80 3.20
CA PRO A 109 22.73 -11.52 2.57
C PRO A 109 24.21 -11.16 2.68
N ALA A 110 24.75 -10.47 1.66
CA ALA A 110 26.13 -10.01 1.67
C ALA A 110 26.37 -8.95 2.77
N LYS A 111 27.47 -9.07 3.51
CA LYS A 111 27.77 -8.16 4.63
C LYS A 111 27.83 -6.70 4.17
N GLY A 112 26.98 -5.86 4.77
CA GLY A 112 26.88 -4.45 4.45
C GLY A 112 26.33 -4.12 3.06
N SER A 113 25.63 -5.05 2.38
CA SER A 113 24.90 -4.73 1.14
C SER A 113 23.50 -4.17 1.39
N TYR A 114 23.00 -4.24 2.62
CA TYR A 114 21.62 -3.87 2.96
C TYR A 114 21.49 -3.22 4.35
N ALA A 115 20.36 -2.55 4.60
CA ALA A 115 19.91 -2.11 5.91
C ALA A 115 18.41 -2.38 6.09
N TYR A 116 17.97 -2.65 7.33
CA TYR A 116 16.56 -2.55 7.70
C TYR A 116 16.23 -1.10 8.05
N MET A 117 15.08 -0.63 7.57
CA MET A 117 14.56 0.70 7.86
C MET A 117 13.08 0.58 8.25
N PRO A 118 12.65 1.02 9.45
CA PRO A 118 11.23 1.03 9.80
C PRO A 118 10.44 1.88 8.78
N ILE A 119 9.21 1.50 8.43
CA ILE A 119 8.37 2.28 7.50
C ILE A 119 6.99 2.66 8.04
N VAL A 120 6.33 1.73 8.73
CA VAL A 120 4.97 1.92 9.26
C VAL A 120 4.78 1.08 10.52
N ALA A 121 3.96 1.58 11.43
CA ALA A 121 3.56 0.88 12.64
C ALA A 121 2.11 0.41 12.56
N GLY A 122 1.76 -0.63 13.33
CA GLY A 122 0.41 -1.21 13.29
C GLY A 122 0.20 -2.24 14.39
N GLY A 123 -1.03 -2.70 14.51
CA GLY A 123 -1.38 -3.88 15.31
C GLY A 123 -1.54 -5.11 14.42
N THR A 124 -1.02 -6.25 14.87
CA THR A 124 -1.52 -7.57 14.41
C THR A 124 -2.70 -7.95 15.28
N VAL A 125 -3.84 -8.23 14.65
CA VAL A 125 -5.18 -8.24 15.27
C VAL A 125 -5.90 -9.55 15.01
N PHE A 126 -6.83 -9.92 15.90
CA PHE A 126 -7.61 -11.14 15.77
C PHE A 126 -9.01 -10.84 15.24
N MET A 127 -9.15 -10.83 13.93
CA MET A 127 -10.43 -10.71 13.24
C MET A 127 -11.22 -12.00 13.41
N TYR A 128 -12.52 -11.91 13.75
CA TYR A 128 -13.31 -13.10 14.09
C TYR A 128 -14.75 -13.02 13.57
N HIS A 129 -15.35 -14.17 13.27
CA HIS A 129 -16.74 -14.31 12.88
C HIS A 129 -17.47 -15.14 13.93
N LEU A 130 -18.37 -14.49 14.68
CA LEU A 130 -19.24 -15.17 15.63
C LEU A 130 -20.62 -14.53 15.60
N THR A 131 -21.67 -15.35 15.55
CA THR A 131 -23.06 -14.89 15.69
C THR A 131 -23.77 -15.49 16.90
N VAL A 132 -24.61 -14.69 17.52
CA VAL A 132 -25.45 -15.06 18.67
C VAL A 132 -26.86 -14.52 18.39
N ASN A 133 -27.86 -15.40 18.40
CA ASN A 133 -29.27 -15.06 18.12
C ASN A 133 -29.43 -14.26 16.80
N GLY A 134 -28.70 -14.67 15.75
CA GLY A 134 -28.71 -14.03 14.43
C GLY A 134 -27.97 -12.68 14.33
N LYS A 135 -27.32 -12.20 15.41
CA LYS A 135 -26.55 -10.95 15.42
C LYS A 135 -25.06 -11.24 15.54
N LYS A 136 -24.23 -10.51 14.79
CA LYS A 136 -22.76 -10.60 14.89
C LYS A 136 -22.29 -10.07 16.23
N VAL A 137 -21.43 -10.81 16.92
CA VAL A 137 -20.73 -10.35 18.13
C VAL A 137 -19.65 -9.36 17.69
N THR A 138 -19.66 -8.13 18.19
CA THR A 138 -18.71 -7.07 17.75
C THR A 138 -17.73 -6.61 18.83
N ASN A 139 -17.89 -7.10 20.05
CA ASN A 139 -17.23 -6.60 21.27
C ASN A 139 -16.46 -7.70 22.04
N LEU A 140 -16.02 -8.76 21.34
CA LEU A 140 -15.26 -9.85 21.94
C LEU A 140 -13.94 -9.35 22.54
N ARG A 141 -13.57 -9.89 23.70
CA ARG A 141 -12.32 -9.61 24.40
C ARG A 141 -11.59 -10.94 24.66
N LEU A 142 -10.28 -10.99 24.47
CA LEU A 142 -9.48 -12.18 24.70
C LEU A 142 -8.18 -11.82 25.42
N SER A 143 -7.82 -12.60 26.44
CA SER A 143 -6.49 -12.56 27.04
C SER A 143 -5.48 -13.26 26.15
N GLY A 144 -4.20 -12.89 26.28
CA GLY A 144 -3.16 -13.46 25.43
C GLY A 144 -2.97 -14.98 25.60
N ASP A 145 -3.23 -15.50 26.79
CA ASP A 145 -3.24 -16.93 27.09
C ASP A 145 -4.38 -17.65 26.33
N VAL A 146 -5.59 -17.08 26.32
CA VAL A 146 -6.73 -17.60 25.54
C VAL A 146 -6.45 -17.56 24.04
N VAL A 147 -5.93 -16.44 23.51
CA VAL A 147 -5.49 -16.33 22.11
C VAL A 147 -4.48 -17.44 21.76
N THR A 148 -3.45 -17.61 22.58
CA THR A 148 -2.41 -18.63 22.35
C THR A 148 -3.01 -20.04 22.40
N LYS A 149 -3.92 -20.32 23.33
CA LYS A 149 -4.60 -21.63 23.46
C LYS A 149 -5.54 -21.93 22.30
N ILE A 150 -6.19 -20.92 21.71
CA ILE A 150 -6.97 -21.06 20.48
C ILE A 150 -6.05 -21.47 19.32
N PHE A 151 -4.99 -20.69 19.06
CA PHE A 151 -4.11 -20.91 17.92
C PHE A 151 -3.15 -22.12 18.09
N THR A 152 -3.03 -22.69 19.29
CA THR A 152 -2.34 -23.97 19.54
C THR A 152 -3.29 -25.18 19.63
N GLY A 153 -4.60 -24.97 19.41
CA GLY A 153 -5.61 -26.03 19.37
C GLY A 153 -5.96 -26.65 20.73
N VAL A 154 -5.66 -25.94 21.83
CA VAL A 154 -6.02 -26.31 23.21
C VAL A 154 -7.49 -25.96 23.48
N ILE A 155 -7.90 -24.72 23.18
CA ILE A 155 -9.31 -24.31 23.22
C ILE A 155 -9.94 -24.58 21.86
N LYS A 156 -11.11 -25.23 21.85
CA LYS A 156 -11.76 -25.72 20.62
C LYS A 156 -13.20 -25.25 20.42
N SER A 157 -13.85 -24.67 21.42
CA SER A 157 -15.20 -24.12 21.30
C SER A 157 -15.29 -22.71 21.90
N TRP A 158 -16.14 -21.87 21.30
CA TRP A 158 -16.31 -20.47 21.69
C TRP A 158 -16.90 -20.28 23.09
N ASP A 159 -17.58 -21.30 23.62
CA ASP A 159 -18.17 -21.33 24.95
C ASP A 159 -17.24 -21.86 26.04
N ASP A 160 -15.94 -22.00 25.75
CA ASP A 160 -14.93 -22.42 26.73
C ASP A 160 -14.95 -21.53 27.99
N PRO A 161 -14.83 -22.09 29.21
CA PRO A 161 -14.86 -21.32 30.46
C PRO A 161 -13.84 -20.17 30.53
N THR A 162 -12.69 -20.29 29.87
CA THR A 162 -11.66 -19.24 29.85
C THR A 162 -12.05 -18.07 28.94
N ILE A 163 -12.68 -18.33 27.78
CA ILE A 163 -13.25 -17.27 26.92
C ILE A 163 -14.41 -16.58 27.65
N LYS A 164 -15.27 -17.35 28.34
CA LYS A 164 -16.35 -16.80 29.19
C LYS A 164 -15.82 -15.92 30.33
N ALA A 165 -14.71 -16.30 30.96
CA ALA A 165 -14.07 -15.50 32.02
C ALA A 165 -13.55 -14.14 31.50
N ASP A 166 -13.07 -14.09 30.25
CA ASP A 166 -12.67 -12.85 29.59
C ASP A 166 -13.88 -12.03 29.09
N ASN A 167 -15.09 -12.60 29.05
CA ASN A 167 -16.32 -11.96 28.58
C ASN A 167 -17.55 -12.16 29.51
N PRO A 168 -17.52 -11.73 30.79
CA PRO A 168 -18.65 -11.88 31.70
C PRO A 168 -19.93 -11.24 31.14
N GLY A 169 -21.03 -11.99 31.15
CA GLY A 169 -22.33 -11.55 30.62
C GLY A 169 -22.53 -11.72 29.11
N LEU A 170 -21.49 -12.07 28.33
CA LEU A 170 -21.64 -12.38 26.91
C LEU A 170 -22.05 -13.85 26.74
N GLN A 171 -23.18 -14.09 26.07
CA GLN A 171 -23.69 -15.43 25.80
C GLN A 171 -22.97 -16.04 24.59
N LEU A 172 -21.83 -16.68 24.83
CA LEU A 172 -21.03 -17.34 23.80
C LEU A 172 -21.65 -18.69 23.39
N PRO A 173 -21.77 -19.00 22.09
CA PRO A 173 -22.43 -20.21 21.61
C PRO A 173 -21.49 -21.42 21.68
N HIS A 174 -22.06 -22.62 21.83
CA HIS A 174 -21.31 -23.87 21.69
C HIS A 174 -20.98 -24.14 20.21
N ARG A 175 -20.03 -23.37 19.68
CA ARG A 175 -19.57 -23.37 18.30
C ARG A 175 -18.09 -23.74 18.27
N ALA A 176 -17.71 -24.67 17.42
CA ALA A 176 -16.30 -25.00 17.18
C ALA A 176 -15.53 -23.76 16.69
N ILE A 177 -14.33 -23.55 17.22
CA ILE A 177 -13.42 -22.49 16.76
C ILE A 177 -12.66 -23.00 15.54
N VAL A 178 -12.55 -22.16 14.50
CA VAL A 178 -11.77 -22.43 13.29
C VAL A 178 -10.63 -21.42 13.19
N PRO A 179 -9.40 -21.75 13.65
CA PRO A 179 -8.26 -20.87 13.47
C PRO A 179 -7.90 -20.75 11.98
N VAL A 180 -7.84 -19.51 11.50
CA VAL A 180 -7.42 -19.16 10.14
C VAL A 180 -6.02 -18.59 10.21
N VAL A 181 -5.07 -19.32 9.62
CA VAL A 181 -3.64 -19.03 9.67
C VAL A 181 -3.10 -18.76 8.27
N ARG A 182 -1.85 -18.33 8.18
CA ARG A 182 -1.21 -18.01 6.90
C ARG A 182 -0.60 -19.26 6.27
N SER A 183 -0.86 -19.48 4.98
CA SER A 183 -0.20 -20.53 4.18
C SER A 183 1.15 -20.09 3.61
N ASP A 184 1.34 -18.78 3.40
CA ASP A 184 2.56 -18.19 2.87
C ASP A 184 3.58 -17.82 3.96
N GLY A 185 4.81 -17.51 3.53
CA GLY A 185 5.91 -17.07 4.39
C GLY A 185 5.68 -15.65 4.93
N SER A 186 4.78 -15.55 5.90
CA SER A 186 4.13 -14.33 6.38
C SER A 186 4.89 -13.62 7.49
N GLY A 187 4.85 -12.28 7.44
CA GLY A 187 5.32 -11.44 8.54
C GLY A 187 4.27 -11.24 9.65
N SER A 188 2.98 -11.30 9.36
CA SER A 188 1.91 -11.36 10.37
C SER A 188 2.07 -12.59 11.26
N THR A 189 2.43 -13.74 10.66
CA THR A 189 2.83 -14.96 11.38
C THR A 189 4.06 -14.73 12.25
N ALA A 190 5.09 -14.07 11.72
CA ALA A 190 6.31 -13.78 12.46
C ALA A 190 6.06 -12.90 13.69
N GLN A 191 5.30 -11.82 13.54
CA GLN A 191 4.95 -10.93 14.65
C GLN A 191 4.14 -11.66 15.72
N PHE A 192 3.13 -12.45 15.33
CA PHE A 192 2.29 -13.20 16.27
C PHE A 192 3.09 -14.29 17.00
N THR A 193 3.93 -15.04 16.29
CA THR A 193 4.77 -16.10 16.87
C THR A 193 5.93 -15.55 17.71
N MET A 194 6.48 -14.38 17.36
CA MET A 194 7.45 -13.65 18.21
C MET A 194 6.81 -13.25 19.55
N TRP A 195 5.60 -12.70 19.51
CA TRP A 195 4.85 -12.33 20.71
C TRP A 195 4.49 -13.57 21.55
N MET A 196 4.05 -14.69 20.94
CA MET A 196 3.82 -15.95 21.66
C MET A 196 5.10 -16.54 22.27
N ALA A 197 6.22 -16.53 21.54
CA ALA A 197 7.51 -17.01 22.03
C ALA A 197 8.06 -16.19 23.21
N ASN A 198 7.67 -14.92 23.30
CA ASN A 198 8.04 -14.01 24.37
C ASN A 198 7.10 -14.13 25.59
N GLN A 199 5.79 -13.94 25.38
CA GLN A 199 4.79 -13.79 26.44
C GLN A 199 4.12 -15.10 26.86
N HIS A 200 4.08 -16.10 25.97
CA HIS A 200 3.39 -17.38 26.17
C HIS A 200 4.29 -18.59 25.86
N LYS A 201 5.59 -18.42 26.12
CA LYS A 201 6.69 -19.35 25.75
C LYS A 201 6.42 -20.82 26.07
N ALA A 202 5.80 -21.12 27.21
CA ALA A 202 5.49 -22.50 27.61
C ALA A 202 4.47 -23.18 26.66
N LEU A 203 3.37 -22.48 26.32
CA LEU A 203 2.36 -22.97 25.38
C LEU A 203 2.93 -23.09 23.97
N TRP A 204 3.71 -22.10 23.53
CA TRP A 204 4.32 -22.11 22.19
C TRP A 204 5.33 -23.25 22.03
N ASN A 205 6.23 -23.45 23.00
CA ASN A 205 7.15 -24.58 22.99
C ASN A 205 6.44 -25.93 23.01
N ALA A 206 5.38 -26.08 23.83
CA ALA A 206 4.60 -27.32 23.88
C ALA A 206 3.90 -27.63 22.53
N TYR A 207 3.36 -26.60 21.86
CA TYR A 207 2.80 -26.74 20.52
C TYR A 207 3.86 -27.14 19.49
N CYS A 208 5.01 -26.46 19.48
CA CYS A 208 6.09 -26.76 18.55
C CYS A 208 6.69 -28.17 18.73
N ALA A 209 6.84 -28.64 19.97
CA ALA A 209 7.25 -30.00 20.25
C ALA A 209 6.22 -31.02 19.73
N LYS A 210 4.92 -30.76 19.92
CA LYS A 210 3.82 -31.61 19.42
C LYS A 210 3.78 -31.72 17.89
N VAL A 211 4.15 -30.67 17.17
CA VAL A 211 4.22 -30.65 15.68
C VAL A 211 5.62 -30.97 15.13
N GLY A 212 6.53 -31.47 15.96
CA GLY A 212 7.84 -31.97 15.52
C GLY A 212 8.86 -30.90 15.13
N ARG A 213 8.68 -29.63 15.55
CA ARG A 213 9.70 -28.59 15.30
C ARG A 213 10.90 -28.73 16.22
N SER A 214 12.09 -28.55 15.65
CA SER A 214 13.37 -28.66 16.35
C SER A 214 13.71 -27.40 17.14
N GLY A 215 14.30 -27.59 18.33
CA GLY A 215 14.80 -26.52 19.20
C GLY A 215 13.72 -25.79 20.01
N SER A 216 14.13 -24.72 20.72
CA SER A 216 13.19 -23.82 21.40
C SER A 216 12.44 -22.99 20.37
N CYS A 217 11.12 -22.93 20.44
CA CYS A 217 10.33 -22.33 19.39
C CYS A 217 10.38 -20.79 19.44
N GLY A 218 10.98 -20.19 18.41
CA GLY A 218 11.06 -18.75 18.24
C GLY A 218 9.93 -18.18 17.38
N GLN A 219 10.16 -16.98 16.85
CA GLN A 219 9.41 -16.44 15.72
C GLN A 219 9.63 -17.30 14.46
N THR A 220 8.66 -17.30 13.55
CA THR A 220 8.71 -18.10 12.31
C THR A 220 7.90 -17.40 11.23
N SER A 221 8.27 -17.56 9.95
CA SER A 221 7.45 -17.03 8.86
C SER A 221 6.29 -17.96 8.48
N TYR A 222 6.42 -19.25 8.79
CA TYR A 222 5.48 -20.29 8.39
C TYR A 222 4.76 -20.84 9.63
N TYR A 223 3.45 -20.70 9.71
CA TYR A 223 2.71 -21.16 10.88
C TYR A 223 2.65 -22.70 10.87
N PRO A 224 2.98 -23.41 11.97
CA PRO A 224 2.82 -24.85 12.02
C PRO A 224 1.32 -25.17 12.00
N THR A 225 0.82 -25.74 10.90
CA THR A 225 -0.58 -26.11 10.74
C THR A 225 -0.90 -27.46 11.36
N VAL A 226 -2.11 -27.62 11.89
CA VAL A 226 -2.67 -28.90 12.35
C VAL A 226 -4.11 -29.05 11.87
N SER A 227 -4.63 -30.28 11.93
CA SER A 227 -6.02 -30.58 11.58
C SER A 227 -7.01 -29.67 12.34
N GLY A 228 -7.99 -29.13 11.63
CA GLY A 228 -8.97 -28.15 12.13
C GLY A 228 -8.61 -26.68 11.88
N MET A 229 -7.38 -26.38 11.41
CA MET A 229 -7.01 -25.04 10.94
C MET A 229 -7.30 -24.88 9.45
N ILE A 230 -7.55 -23.63 9.04
CA ILE A 230 -7.63 -23.22 7.64
C ILE A 230 -6.41 -22.37 7.33
N ALA A 231 -5.71 -22.64 6.23
CA ALA A 231 -4.59 -21.83 5.78
C ALA A 231 -4.99 -20.97 4.57
N GLN A 232 -4.66 -19.68 4.58
CA GLN A 232 -4.94 -18.73 3.51
C GLN A 232 -3.69 -17.89 3.18
N SER A 233 -3.55 -17.51 1.91
CA SER A 233 -2.41 -16.67 1.47
C SER A 233 -2.71 -15.19 1.67
N GLY A 234 -1.75 -14.45 2.21
CA GLY A 234 -1.88 -13.01 2.44
C GLY A 234 -2.81 -12.65 3.60
N ASP A 235 -2.68 -11.41 4.11
CA ASP A 235 -3.63 -10.87 5.09
C ASP A 235 -5.04 -10.73 4.46
N LEU A 236 -5.11 -10.44 3.15
CA LEU A 236 -6.36 -10.38 2.40
C LEU A 236 -7.09 -11.73 2.34
N GLY A 237 -6.37 -12.85 2.17
CA GLY A 237 -6.99 -14.19 2.15
C GLY A 237 -7.53 -14.59 3.52
N VAL A 238 -6.78 -14.31 4.60
CA VAL A 238 -7.23 -14.58 5.97
C VAL A 238 -8.44 -13.71 6.34
N ALA A 239 -8.38 -12.39 6.11
CA ALA A 239 -9.49 -11.49 6.35
C ALA A 239 -10.72 -11.86 5.48
N GLY A 240 -10.49 -12.13 4.20
CA GLY A 240 -11.52 -12.55 3.26
C GLY A 240 -12.27 -13.79 3.74
N TYR A 241 -11.56 -14.85 4.13
CA TYR A 241 -12.16 -16.09 4.65
C TYR A 241 -12.99 -15.85 5.92
N VAL A 242 -12.45 -15.11 6.89
CA VAL A 242 -13.16 -14.81 8.14
C VAL A 242 -14.41 -13.97 7.88
N ALA A 243 -14.35 -13.02 6.94
CA ALA A 243 -15.49 -12.16 6.61
C ALA A 243 -16.66 -12.89 5.92
N GLN A 244 -16.41 -14.01 5.22
CA GLN A 244 -17.46 -14.73 4.48
C GLN A 244 -18.53 -15.36 5.39
N ASN A 245 -19.72 -15.56 4.83
CA ASN A 245 -20.86 -16.21 5.51
C ASN A 245 -20.54 -17.64 6.00
N TYR A 246 -19.72 -18.40 5.27
CA TYR A 246 -19.28 -19.73 5.70
C TYR A 246 -18.24 -19.69 6.84
N GLY A 247 -17.68 -18.51 7.13
CA GLY A 247 -16.65 -18.31 8.14
C GLY A 247 -17.15 -18.32 9.59
N GLU A 248 -18.43 -18.57 9.86
CA GLU A 248 -19.00 -18.58 11.22
C GLU A 248 -18.18 -19.51 12.16
N GLY A 249 -17.72 -18.98 13.28
CA GLY A 249 -16.81 -19.65 14.21
C GLY A 249 -15.31 -19.43 13.93
N ALA A 250 -14.94 -18.73 12.85
CA ALA A 250 -13.55 -18.49 12.48
C ALA A 250 -12.90 -17.34 13.27
N ILE A 251 -11.58 -17.44 13.46
CA ILE A 251 -10.71 -16.39 14.01
C ILE A 251 -9.35 -16.44 13.31
N GLY A 252 -8.90 -15.30 12.79
CA GLY A 252 -7.64 -15.20 12.05
C GLY A 252 -6.82 -13.97 12.44
N TYR A 253 -5.50 -14.05 12.29
CA TYR A 253 -4.60 -12.94 12.59
C TYR A 253 -4.22 -12.17 11.31
N VAL A 254 -4.40 -10.84 11.33
CA VAL A 254 -4.12 -9.94 10.19
C VAL A 254 -3.58 -8.60 10.67
N ASN A 255 -3.00 -7.78 9.77
CA ASN A 255 -2.83 -6.34 10.03
C ASN A 255 -4.21 -5.66 10.19
N TYR A 256 -4.33 -4.72 11.13
CA TYR A 256 -5.59 -4.01 11.42
C TYR A 256 -6.27 -3.36 10.19
N SER A 257 -5.50 -2.89 9.22
CA SER A 257 -6.00 -2.29 7.98
C SER A 257 -6.98 -3.18 7.21
N TYR A 258 -6.77 -4.51 7.22
CA TYR A 258 -7.65 -5.45 6.54
C TYR A 258 -8.99 -5.63 7.27
N ALA A 259 -9.01 -5.58 8.61
CA ALA A 259 -10.25 -5.63 9.38
C ALA A 259 -11.09 -4.36 9.19
N LEU A 260 -10.45 -3.18 9.17
CA LEU A 260 -11.11 -1.92 8.85
C LEU A 260 -11.71 -1.91 7.44
N ASN A 261 -10.92 -2.33 6.43
CA ASN A 261 -11.38 -2.40 5.04
C ASN A 261 -12.50 -3.42 4.83
N ALA A 262 -12.55 -4.48 5.65
CA ALA A 262 -13.63 -5.48 5.66
C ALA A 262 -14.82 -5.08 6.57
N HIS A 263 -14.75 -3.95 7.29
CA HIS A 263 -15.71 -3.50 8.30
C HIS A 263 -16.05 -4.58 9.34
N TYR A 264 -15.03 -5.31 9.80
CA TYR A 264 -15.19 -6.56 10.57
C TYR A 264 -14.63 -6.46 11.99
N PRO A 265 -15.30 -7.06 13.01
CA PRO A 265 -14.85 -6.92 14.39
C PRO A 265 -13.54 -7.66 14.66
N VAL A 266 -12.79 -7.16 15.64
CA VAL A 266 -11.50 -7.71 16.08
C VAL A 266 -11.51 -7.87 17.60
N ALA A 267 -10.94 -8.95 18.12
CA ALA A 267 -10.92 -9.14 19.57
C ALA A 267 -10.05 -8.07 20.24
N LYS A 268 -10.58 -7.42 21.28
CA LYS A 268 -9.76 -6.58 22.18
C LYS A 268 -8.80 -7.48 22.95
N VAL A 269 -7.54 -7.07 23.08
CA VAL A 269 -6.49 -7.89 23.71
C VAL A 269 -6.15 -7.35 25.10
N LEU A 270 -6.10 -8.24 26.09
CA LEU A 270 -5.70 -7.89 27.47
C LEU A 270 -4.23 -7.45 27.53
N ASN A 271 -3.98 -6.24 28.01
CA ASN A 271 -2.63 -5.72 28.26
C ASN A 271 -2.17 -5.90 29.72
N HIS A 272 -0.89 -5.62 29.97
CA HIS A 272 -0.26 -5.78 31.28
C HIS A 272 -0.82 -4.84 32.36
N ALA A 273 -1.52 -3.77 31.96
CA ALA A 273 -2.25 -2.87 32.85
C ALA A 273 -3.62 -3.42 33.31
N GLY A 274 -4.05 -4.58 32.80
CA GLY A 274 -5.33 -5.20 33.13
C GLY A 274 -6.52 -4.65 32.34
N TYR A 275 -6.29 -4.07 31.16
CA TYR A 275 -7.33 -3.55 30.26
C TYR A 275 -7.33 -4.25 28.90
N TYR A 276 -8.51 -4.46 28.35
CA TYR A 276 -8.73 -4.97 27.00
C TYR A 276 -8.69 -3.81 26.00
N THR A 277 -7.65 -3.78 25.17
CA THR A 277 -7.41 -2.67 24.24
C THR A 277 -7.69 -3.05 22.79
N GLU A 278 -8.11 -2.06 22.02
CA GLU A 278 -8.20 -2.15 20.56
C GLU A 278 -6.89 -1.71 19.88
N PRO A 279 -6.58 -2.25 18.69
CA PRO A 279 -5.40 -1.94 17.88
C PRO A 279 -5.48 -0.57 17.17
N THR A 280 -6.06 0.45 17.82
CA THR A 280 -6.22 1.77 17.20
C THR A 280 -4.86 2.43 16.90
N PRO A 281 -4.76 3.29 15.86
CA PRO A 281 -3.54 4.04 15.56
C PRO A 281 -2.94 4.75 16.77
N GLN A 282 -3.79 5.28 17.66
CA GLN A 282 -3.40 5.97 18.90
C GLN A 282 -2.85 4.99 19.95
N ASN A 283 -3.51 3.86 20.17
CA ASN A 283 -3.04 2.85 21.12
C ASN A 283 -1.69 2.29 20.68
N VAL A 284 -1.54 1.93 19.40
CA VAL A 284 -0.27 1.49 18.82
C VAL A 284 0.82 2.58 18.93
N ALA A 285 0.47 3.87 18.76
CA ALA A 285 1.43 4.98 18.92
C ALA A 285 1.93 5.10 20.37
N VAL A 286 1.07 4.85 21.36
CA VAL A 286 1.46 4.75 22.78
C VAL A 286 2.38 3.55 22.97
N SER A 287 1.98 2.35 22.52
CA SER A 287 2.75 1.12 22.69
C SER A 287 4.18 1.25 22.15
N LEU A 288 4.35 1.83 20.96
CA LEU A 288 5.67 1.99 20.34
C LEU A 288 6.57 3.07 20.96
N LEU A 289 6.11 3.83 21.95
CA LEU A 289 7.02 4.60 22.82
C LEU A 289 8.03 3.71 23.54
N LYS A 290 7.70 2.43 23.74
CA LYS A 290 8.60 1.45 24.38
C LYS A 290 9.43 0.65 23.38
N ALA A 291 9.19 0.81 22.08
CA ALA A 291 9.92 0.07 21.05
C ALA A 291 11.36 0.55 20.96
N ARG A 292 12.29 -0.40 20.90
CA ARG A 292 13.72 -0.15 20.66
C ARG A 292 14.13 -0.73 19.31
N ILE A 293 15.20 -0.17 18.75
CA ILE A 293 15.91 -0.72 17.59
C ILE A 293 17.20 -1.33 18.13
N ASN A 294 17.57 -2.53 17.69
CA ASN A 294 18.87 -3.10 17.98
C ASN A 294 19.97 -2.31 17.29
N THR A 295 20.80 -1.59 18.05
CA THR A 295 21.89 -0.74 17.53
C THR A 295 23.27 -1.41 17.54
N ASP A 296 23.38 -2.66 18.00
CA ASP A 296 24.64 -3.41 17.93
C ASP A 296 24.95 -3.84 16.49
N LYS A 297 25.96 -3.21 15.90
CA LYS A 297 26.43 -3.46 14.51
C LYS A 297 27.03 -4.86 14.31
N ASN A 298 27.30 -5.60 15.38
CA ASN A 298 27.82 -6.98 15.33
C ASN A 298 26.70 -8.02 15.41
N SER A 299 25.49 -7.62 15.83
CA SER A 299 24.32 -8.48 15.88
C SER A 299 23.83 -8.85 14.47
N ALA A 300 23.40 -10.11 14.29
CA ALA A 300 22.65 -10.52 13.10
C ALA A 300 21.31 -9.77 12.97
N ASP A 301 20.78 -9.32 14.11
CA ASP A 301 19.55 -8.55 14.26
C ASP A 301 19.79 -7.02 14.27
N TYR A 302 20.94 -6.53 13.80
CA TYR A 302 21.21 -5.09 13.70
C TYR A 302 20.11 -4.36 12.90
N LEU A 303 19.60 -3.25 13.44
CA LEU A 303 18.49 -2.43 12.93
C LEU A 303 17.09 -3.08 12.98
N THR A 304 16.91 -4.22 13.64
CA THR A 304 15.59 -4.85 13.83
C THR A 304 14.93 -4.41 15.15
N GLN A 305 13.65 -4.77 15.33
CA GLN A 305 12.82 -4.42 16.48
C GLN A 305 13.15 -5.20 17.74
N GLN A 306 13.13 -4.49 18.85
CA GLN A 306 13.13 -5.02 20.20
C GLN A 306 11.83 -4.55 20.87
N LEU A 307 10.87 -5.47 21.02
CA LEU A 307 9.50 -5.18 21.46
C LEU A 307 9.18 -5.64 22.89
N ASP A 308 10.15 -6.16 23.66
CA ASP A 308 9.93 -6.56 25.06
C ASP A 308 9.30 -5.44 25.90
N GLY A 309 9.74 -4.20 25.69
CA GLY A 309 9.18 -3.03 26.36
C GLY A 309 7.73 -2.73 25.96
N VAL A 310 7.32 -3.10 24.75
CA VAL A 310 5.96 -2.93 24.20
C VAL A 310 5.03 -4.00 24.79
N TYR A 311 5.48 -5.25 24.78
CA TYR A 311 4.72 -6.40 25.26
C TYR A 311 4.42 -6.32 26.76
N ASN A 312 5.38 -5.80 27.54
CA ASN A 312 5.27 -5.64 28.99
C ASN A 312 4.84 -4.23 29.42
N ASP A 313 4.38 -3.35 28.52
CA ASP A 313 4.00 -1.97 28.91
C ASP A 313 2.73 -1.94 29.77
N THR A 314 2.83 -1.20 30.88
CA THR A 314 1.79 -0.94 31.88
C THR A 314 0.96 0.31 31.59
N ASP A 315 1.21 1.06 30.51
CA ASP A 315 0.24 2.06 30.04
C ASP A 315 -1.09 1.36 29.72
N LYS A 316 -2.20 1.87 30.28
CA LYS A 316 -3.54 1.30 30.09
C LYS A 316 -3.97 1.26 28.62
N ARG A 317 -3.37 2.09 27.78
CA ARG A 317 -3.67 2.26 26.34
C ARG A 317 -2.80 1.37 25.45
N ASN A 318 -1.79 0.67 25.99
CA ASN A 318 -0.93 -0.24 25.25
C ASN A 318 -1.77 -1.34 24.57
N TYR A 319 -1.60 -1.50 23.25
CA TYR A 319 -2.06 -2.68 22.51
C TYR A 319 -0.93 -3.71 22.40
N PRO A 320 -1.02 -4.90 23.03
CA PRO A 320 0.15 -5.79 23.20
C PRO A 320 0.77 -6.37 21.93
N LEU A 321 0.04 -6.43 20.80
CA LEU A 321 0.58 -6.88 19.50
C LEU A 321 0.88 -5.70 18.57
N SER A 322 1.37 -4.59 19.14
CA SER A 322 1.90 -3.45 18.38
C SER A 322 3.31 -3.75 17.87
N SER A 323 3.57 -3.37 16.63
CA SER A 323 4.82 -3.67 15.92
C SER A 323 5.08 -2.64 14.80
N TYR A 324 6.20 -2.79 14.10
CA TYR A 324 6.46 -2.06 12.86
C TYR A 324 7.11 -2.93 11.79
N SER A 325 6.87 -2.59 10.52
CA SER A 325 7.46 -3.25 9.35
C SER A 325 8.74 -2.55 8.91
N TYR A 326 9.64 -3.26 8.24
CA TYR A 326 10.85 -2.68 7.65
C TYR A 326 10.83 -2.76 6.13
N MET A 327 11.38 -1.72 5.50
CA MET A 327 11.93 -1.81 4.17
C MET A 327 13.40 -2.26 4.27
N ILE A 328 13.75 -3.26 3.48
CA ILE A 328 15.12 -3.72 3.26
C ILE A 328 15.67 -2.89 2.10
N LEU A 329 16.59 -2.00 2.43
CA LEU A 329 17.21 -1.07 1.49
C LEU A 329 18.54 -1.63 0.97
N PRO A 330 18.88 -1.46 -0.32
CA PRO A 330 20.22 -1.69 -0.82
C PRO A 330 21.17 -0.56 -0.40
N LEU A 331 22.39 -0.93 -0.01
CA LEU A 331 23.47 -0.01 0.37
C LEU A 331 24.60 0.06 -0.66
N LYS A 332 24.48 -0.68 -1.76
CA LYS A 332 25.47 -0.79 -2.83
C LYS A 332 24.77 -0.81 -4.18
N VAL A 333 25.40 -0.23 -5.19
CA VAL A 333 25.03 -0.45 -6.60
C VAL A 333 25.42 -1.88 -6.95
N GLN A 334 24.43 -2.71 -7.28
CA GLN A 334 24.62 -4.13 -7.59
C GLN A 334 23.43 -4.68 -8.38
N GLY A 335 23.68 -5.65 -9.28
CA GLY A 335 22.63 -6.24 -10.10
C GLY A 335 21.88 -5.19 -10.93
N THR A 336 20.56 -5.13 -10.77
CA THR A 336 19.68 -4.18 -11.48
C THR A 336 19.53 -2.83 -10.76
N PHE A 337 20.12 -2.64 -9.57
CA PHE A 337 20.00 -1.44 -8.76
C PHE A 337 21.11 -0.42 -9.05
N THR A 338 20.73 0.82 -9.35
CA THR A 338 21.63 1.92 -9.76
C THR A 338 21.43 3.16 -8.89
N GLU A 339 22.35 4.12 -8.94
CA GLU A 339 22.18 5.41 -8.24
C GLU A 339 20.93 6.17 -8.69
N ALA A 340 20.53 6.07 -9.95
CA ALA A 340 19.32 6.70 -10.46
C ALA A 340 18.04 6.07 -9.88
N LYS A 341 18.03 4.75 -9.64
CA LYS A 341 16.98 4.06 -8.87
C LYS A 341 17.05 4.42 -7.38
N GLY A 342 18.25 4.54 -6.81
CA GLY A 342 18.43 4.93 -5.42
C GLY A 342 18.02 6.36 -5.10
N LYS A 343 18.13 7.29 -6.07
CA LYS A 343 17.49 8.62 -6.01
C LYS A 343 15.97 8.49 -5.87
N THR A 344 15.31 7.67 -6.69
CA THR A 344 13.86 7.40 -6.58
C THR A 344 13.51 6.75 -5.24
N LEU A 345 14.24 5.72 -4.82
CA LEU A 345 14.00 5.01 -3.57
C LEU A 345 14.19 5.93 -2.35
N GLY A 346 15.19 6.81 -2.37
CA GLY A 346 15.41 7.81 -1.33
C GLY A 346 14.32 8.88 -1.29
N ALA A 347 13.85 9.37 -2.44
CA ALA A 347 12.74 10.32 -2.51
C ALA A 347 11.42 9.70 -2.01
N PHE A 348 11.13 8.46 -2.41
CA PHE A 348 9.99 7.69 -1.91
C PHE A 348 10.09 7.44 -0.40
N SER A 349 11.27 7.04 0.07
CA SER A 349 11.53 6.82 1.50
C SER A 349 11.37 8.10 2.32
N TYR A 350 11.90 9.23 1.83
CA TYR A 350 11.70 10.52 2.47
C TYR A 350 10.22 10.92 2.51
N TYR A 351 9.47 10.68 1.42
CA TYR A 351 8.03 10.93 1.39
C TYR A 351 7.27 10.10 2.44
N PHE A 352 7.43 8.78 2.44
CA PHE A 352 6.62 7.93 3.33
C PHE A 352 7.07 8.03 4.79
N MET A 353 8.36 8.26 5.06
CA MET A 353 8.87 8.51 6.41
C MET A 353 8.34 9.83 7.00
N CYS A 354 7.69 10.62 6.16
CA CYS A 354 7.30 11.97 6.46
C CYS A 354 5.84 12.26 6.09
N GLN A 355 5.59 12.92 4.96
CA GLN A 355 4.24 13.34 4.55
C GLN A 355 3.25 12.17 4.49
N GLY A 356 3.70 10.98 4.08
CA GLY A 356 2.89 9.76 4.02
C GLY A 356 2.39 9.24 5.38
N GLN A 357 3.02 9.65 6.49
CA GLN A 357 2.60 9.27 7.85
C GLN A 357 1.25 9.90 8.24
N GLN A 358 0.84 11.01 7.63
CA GLN A 358 -0.44 11.67 7.90
C GLN A 358 -1.66 10.80 7.56
N GLN A 359 -1.54 9.92 6.55
CA GLN A 359 -2.64 9.07 6.11
C GLN A 359 -2.70 7.72 6.85
N ALA A 360 -1.64 7.35 7.57
CA ALA A 360 -1.54 6.07 8.27
C ALA A 360 -2.77 5.75 9.16
N PRO A 361 -3.32 6.69 9.98
CA PRO A 361 -4.46 6.40 10.83
C PRO A 361 -5.73 6.02 10.05
N ASN A 362 -5.99 6.65 8.91
CA ASN A 362 -7.14 6.38 8.05
C ASN A 362 -7.06 5.01 7.38
N LEU A 363 -5.84 4.47 7.25
CA LEU A 363 -5.56 3.14 6.72
C LEU A 363 -5.52 2.06 7.81
N GLY A 364 -5.72 2.40 9.10
CA GLY A 364 -5.57 1.44 10.22
C GLY A 364 -4.12 1.22 10.69
N TYR A 365 -3.19 2.08 10.29
CA TYR A 365 -1.81 2.06 10.75
C TYR A 365 -1.55 3.18 11.74
N SER A 366 -0.51 3.01 12.55
CA SER A 366 0.01 4.06 13.41
C SER A 366 1.16 4.80 12.71
N PRO A 367 1.22 6.13 12.80
CA PRO A 367 2.36 6.87 12.29
C PRO A 367 3.57 6.76 13.23
N LEU A 368 4.76 6.59 12.66
CA LEU A 368 5.97 6.23 13.40
C LEU A 368 6.36 7.28 14.45
N PRO A 369 6.74 6.86 15.68
CA PRO A 369 7.35 7.75 16.67
C PRO A 369 8.75 8.22 16.25
N ILE A 370 9.19 9.34 16.83
CA ILE A 370 10.37 10.09 16.37
C ILE A 370 11.66 9.27 16.34
N ASN A 371 11.86 8.34 17.29
CA ASN A 371 13.02 7.44 17.32
C ASN A 371 13.10 6.52 16.09
N LEU A 372 11.95 5.99 15.65
CA LEU A 372 11.89 5.16 14.44
C LEU A 372 12.07 6.01 13.18
N VAL A 373 11.53 7.25 13.16
CA VAL A 373 11.73 8.18 12.05
C VAL A 373 13.18 8.64 11.90
N GLN A 374 13.87 8.93 13.01
CA GLN A 374 15.29 9.28 13.01
C GLN A 374 16.14 8.14 12.46
N ALA A 375 15.96 6.92 12.96
CA ALA A 375 16.63 5.73 12.44
C ALA A 375 16.31 5.48 10.95
N GLY A 376 15.08 5.82 10.54
CA GLY A 376 14.63 5.89 9.15
C GLY A 376 15.53 6.78 8.30
N PHE A 377 15.58 8.08 8.60
CA PHE A 377 16.41 9.05 7.88
C PHE A 377 17.91 8.69 7.89
N ASP A 378 18.42 8.08 8.95
CA ASP A 378 19.80 7.60 9.02
C ASP A 378 20.09 6.47 8.03
N GLN A 379 19.10 5.64 7.66
CA GLN A 379 19.27 4.65 6.60
C GLN A 379 19.07 5.24 5.20
N ILE A 380 18.14 6.19 5.02
CA ILE A 380 17.88 6.84 3.72
C ILE A 380 19.16 7.52 3.19
N ARG A 381 19.94 8.17 4.06
CA ARG A 381 21.23 8.79 3.69
C ARG A 381 22.30 7.80 3.21
N ARG A 382 22.11 6.49 3.40
CA ARG A 382 23.06 5.43 3.02
C ARG A 382 22.68 4.73 1.71
N ILE A 383 21.53 5.06 1.12
CA ILE A 383 21.13 4.53 -0.19
C ILE A 383 22.00 5.21 -1.27
N PRO A 384 22.64 4.45 -2.19
CA PRO A 384 23.39 5.02 -3.30
C PRO A 384 22.57 6.02 -4.13
N GLY A 385 23.15 7.13 -4.55
CA GLY A 385 22.46 8.18 -5.32
C GLY A 385 21.56 9.13 -4.52
N VAL A 386 21.46 8.99 -3.19
CA VAL A 386 20.69 9.93 -2.34
C VAL A 386 21.48 11.18 -1.98
N GLN A 387 20.85 12.33 -2.19
CA GLN A 387 21.34 13.65 -1.76
C GLN A 387 20.99 13.90 -0.28
N ALA A 388 21.85 13.44 0.62
CA ALA A 388 21.64 13.45 2.07
C ALA A 388 21.34 14.83 2.68
N GLN A 389 21.87 15.91 2.08
CA GLN A 389 21.66 17.30 2.52
C GLN A 389 20.19 17.77 2.43
N ASN A 390 19.36 17.10 1.63
CA ASN A 390 17.95 17.43 1.46
C ASN A 390 17.05 16.79 2.55
N ILE A 391 17.62 15.99 3.46
CA ILE A 391 16.87 15.20 4.46
C ILE A 391 16.93 15.86 5.84
N ASN A 392 15.85 16.58 6.21
CA ASN A 392 15.73 17.27 7.49
C ASN A 392 14.42 16.94 8.23
N ILE A 393 14.53 16.26 9.38
CA ILE A 393 13.39 15.90 10.24
C ILE A 393 12.61 17.11 10.78
N LYS A 394 13.22 18.28 10.92
CA LYS A 394 12.52 19.49 11.39
C LYS A 394 11.47 20.00 10.39
N ASN A 395 11.69 19.74 9.11
CA ASN A 395 10.74 20.08 8.05
C ASN A 395 9.68 18.99 7.86
N CYS A 396 9.65 17.99 8.75
CA CYS A 396 8.87 16.80 8.53
C CYS A 396 7.47 16.86 9.15
N ASN A 397 6.46 16.66 8.31
CA ASN A 397 5.05 16.64 8.70
C ASN A 397 4.61 15.20 9.02
N ASN A 398 5.00 14.71 10.21
CA ASN A 398 4.50 13.47 10.80
C ASN A 398 3.59 13.84 12.00
N PRO A 399 2.33 13.37 12.05
CA PRO A 399 1.39 13.73 13.11
C PRO A 399 1.79 13.24 14.51
N THR A 400 2.67 12.24 14.61
CA THR A 400 3.10 11.65 15.88
C THR A 400 3.97 12.61 16.69
N PHE A 401 4.68 13.59 16.10
CA PHE A 401 5.55 14.49 16.88
C PHE A 401 5.53 15.96 16.47
N THR A 402 5.86 16.84 17.42
CA THR A 402 6.20 18.26 17.13
C THR A 402 7.57 18.34 16.45
N ALA A 403 7.87 19.46 15.76
CA ALA A 403 9.23 19.75 15.30
C ALA A 403 10.27 19.84 16.43
N GLY A 404 9.82 19.98 17.70
CA GLY A 404 10.63 19.88 18.91
C GLY A 404 10.81 18.46 19.47
N GLY A 405 10.12 17.45 18.91
CA GLY A 405 10.27 16.03 19.23
C GLY A 405 9.29 15.45 20.26
N GLU A 406 8.27 16.20 20.68
CA GLU A 406 7.27 15.72 21.65
C GLU A 406 6.26 14.80 20.95
N ASN A 407 5.97 13.61 21.52
CA ASN A 407 4.97 12.70 20.93
C ASN A 407 3.53 13.18 21.21
N ARG A 408 2.87 13.71 20.18
CA ARG A 408 1.50 14.26 20.24
C ARG A 408 0.43 13.19 20.38
N LEU A 409 0.54 12.08 19.64
CA LEU A 409 -0.49 11.03 19.67
C LEU A 409 -0.55 10.33 21.02
N ALA A 410 0.57 10.15 21.70
CA ALA A 410 0.58 9.58 23.04
C ALA A 410 -0.01 10.50 24.12
N GLN A 411 -0.07 11.81 23.87
CA GLN A 411 -0.75 12.77 24.75
C GLN A 411 -2.28 12.75 24.55
N THR A 412 -2.75 12.60 23.31
CA THR A 412 -4.18 12.64 22.95
C THR A 412 -4.84 11.26 22.87
N ALA A 413 -4.08 10.16 22.95
CA ALA A 413 -4.61 8.80 22.95
C ALA A 413 -5.59 8.58 24.12
N PRO A 414 -6.85 8.20 23.83
CA PRO A 414 -7.88 8.04 24.86
C PRO A 414 -7.56 6.86 25.77
N TYR A 415 -7.87 7.00 27.07
CA TYR A 415 -7.81 5.87 28.00
C TYR A 415 -8.91 4.85 27.68
N PRO A 416 -8.66 3.54 27.88
CA PRO A 416 -9.70 2.51 27.70
C PRO A 416 -10.87 2.74 28.65
N ALA A 417 -12.06 2.32 28.22
CA ALA A 417 -13.29 2.47 29.01
C ALA A 417 -13.27 1.63 30.29
N ALA A 418 -14.08 1.98 31.28
CA ALA A 418 -14.20 1.20 32.52
C ALA A 418 -14.67 -0.25 32.27
N CYS A 419 -15.53 -0.46 31.26
CA CYS A 419 -15.97 -1.78 30.79
C CYS A 419 -14.88 -2.59 30.06
N ASP A 420 -13.74 -1.98 29.72
CA ASP A 420 -12.59 -2.71 29.19
C ASP A 420 -11.63 -3.20 30.29
N LYS A 421 -11.87 -2.87 31.57
CA LYS A 421 -11.07 -3.42 32.67
C LYS A 421 -11.38 -4.91 32.89
N LYS A 422 -10.35 -5.73 33.12
CA LYS A 422 -10.51 -7.16 33.44
C LYS A 422 -11.49 -7.37 34.60
N GLY A 423 -12.43 -8.29 34.41
CA GLY A 423 -13.51 -8.60 35.37
C GLY A 423 -14.82 -7.82 35.14
N ALA A 424 -14.81 -6.69 34.42
CA ALA A 424 -16.04 -6.03 33.98
C ALA A 424 -16.69 -6.78 32.81
N ALA A 425 -17.99 -6.61 32.58
CA ALA A 425 -18.66 -7.06 31.36
C ALA A 425 -18.16 -6.28 30.12
N PRO A 426 -18.14 -6.87 28.90
CA PRO A 426 -17.71 -6.18 27.69
C PRO A 426 -18.50 -4.88 27.42
N CYS A 427 -17.83 -3.86 26.92
CA CYS A 427 -18.49 -2.66 26.40
C CYS A 427 -19.46 -3.03 25.26
N THR A 428 -20.55 -2.28 25.08
CA THR A 428 -21.54 -2.53 24.02
C THR A 428 -21.11 -2.01 22.64
N SER A 429 -20.10 -1.14 22.58
CA SER A 429 -19.53 -0.63 21.33
C SER A 429 -18.79 -1.73 20.57
N GLY A 430 -19.03 -1.80 19.26
CA GLY A 430 -18.27 -2.67 18.36
C GLY A 430 -16.81 -2.23 18.20
N SER A 431 -15.98 -3.19 17.83
CA SER A 431 -14.56 -3.06 17.52
C SER A 431 -14.31 -3.11 16.01
N GLY A 432 -13.07 -2.86 15.58
CA GLY A 432 -12.62 -3.29 14.24
C GLY A 432 -13.19 -2.52 13.04
N GLY A 433 -13.91 -1.43 13.29
CA GLY A 433 -14.67 -0.74 12.23
C GLY A 433 -16.04 -1.39 11.95
N ALA A 434 -16.43 -2.44 12.71
CA ALA A 434 -17.79 -2.95 12.72
C ALA A 434 -18.71 -1.97 13.47
N THR A 435 -19.21 -0.97 12.75
CA THR A 435 -20.17 -0.01 13.30
C THR A 435 -21.44 -0.73 13.74
N THR A 436 -21.75 -0.64 15.03
CA THR A 436 -23.01 -1.17 15.56
C THR A 436 -24.15 -0.30 15.05
N GLY A 437 -24.81 -0.75 13.99
CA GLY A 437 -26.08 -0.20 13.51
C GLY A 437 -27.17 -0.36 14.57
N SER A 438 -27.24 0.59 15.49
CA SER A 438 -28.27 0.67 16.51
C SER A 438 -28.71 2.12 16.64
N GLY A 439 -29.77 2.47 15.91
CA GLY A 439 -30.43 3.76 16.08
C GLY A 439 -31.00 3.87 17.49
N SER A 440 -30.64 4.93 18.20
CA SER A 440 -31.39 5.42 19.36
C SER A 440 -31.30 6.95 19.32
N GLY A 441 -32.47 7.60 19.28
CA GLY A 441 -32.56 9.02 18.97
C GLY A 441 -32.03 9.89 20.11
N SER A 442 -31.17 10.85 19.78
CA SER A 442 -30.91 11.98 20.67
C SER A 442 -32.09 12.94 20.61
N GLY A 443 -33.00 12.86 21.58
CA GLY A 443 -34.02 13.88 21.80
C GLY A 443 -33.35 15.18 22.24
N GLY A 444 -33.15 16.12 21.31
CA GLY A 444 -32.68 17.47 21.58
C GLY A 444 -33.82 18.47 21.46
N SER A 445 -34.23 19.07 22.58
CA SER A 445 -35.36 20.01 22.62
C SER A 445 -34.94 21.42 22.18
N ALA A 446 -35.76 22.00 21.29
CA ALA A 446 -35.98 23.42 21.00
C ALA A 446 -34.84 24.45 21.24
N GLY A 447 -34.35 25.03 20.14
CA GLY A 447 -33.68 26.33 20.10
C GLY A 447 -33.78 26.92 18.69
N GLY A 448 -34.79 27.75 18.43
CA GLY A 448 -35.16 28.15 17.07
C GLY A 448 -34.50 29.44 16.56
N SER A 449 -34.27 29.50 15.25
CA SER A 449 -34.31 30.74 14.48
C SER A 449 -34.66 30.45 13.01
N THR A 450 -35.31 31.40 12.35
CA THR A 450 -35.97 31.31 11.04
C THR A 450 -35.01 31.53 9.86
N GLY A 451 -35.31 30.97 8.67
CA GLY A 451 -34.45 31.17 7.49
C GLY A 451 -34.83 30.52 6.15
N SER A 452 -36.02 30.81 5.62
CA SER A 452 -36.39 30.75 4.18
C SER A 452 -36.35 29.43 3.38
N THR A 453 -37.48 29.22 2.69
CA THR A 453 -37.85 28.20 1.70
C THR A 453 -36.94 28.03 0.47
N GLY A 454 -36.85 26.79 -0.03
CA GLY A 454 -36.46 26.45 -1.41
C GLY A 454 -37.06 25.11 -1.83
N THR A 455 -37.98 25.12 -2.80
CA THR A 455 -38.76 23.94 -3.26
C THR A 455 -38.00 23.08 -4.27
N GLY A 456 -38.17 21.75 -4.19
CA GLY A 456 -37.66 20.79 -5.17
C GLY A 456 -38.36 19.43 -5.05
N THR A 457 -39.06 19.00 -6.10
CA THR A 457 -40.06 17.93 -6.07
C THR A 457 -39.53 16.60 -6.66
N SER A 458 -40.14 15.48 -6.25
CA SER A 458 -40.04 14.12 -6.83
C SER A 458 -38.70 13.39 -6.63
N GLY A 459 -38.65 12.06 -6.50
CA GLY A 459 -39.73 11.05 -6.49
C GLY A 459 -39.24 9.73 -7.09
N GLY A 460 -39.49 8.60 -6.44
CA GLY A 460 -39.04 7.28 -6.93
C GLY A 460 -39.11 6.21 -5.84
N ALA A 461 -40.16 5.39 -5.88
CA ALA A 461 -40.42 4.37 -4.87
C ALA A 461 -39.62 3.07 -5.09
N ALA A 462 -39.49 2.28 -4.03
CA ALA A 462 -38.90 0.95 -4.08
C ALA A 462 -39.79 -0.05 -4.83
N THR A 463 -39.16 -1.04 -5.47
CA THR A 463 -39.78 -2.33 -5.80
C THR A 463 -38.84 -3.45 -5.37
N GLY A 464 -39.35 -4.38 -4.56
CA GLY A 464 -38.65 -5.61 -4.21
C GLY A 464 -38.96 -6.72 -5.21
N GLY A 465 -38.02 -7.65 -5.39
CA GLY A 465 -38.22 -8.84 -6.21
C GLY A 465 -37.54 -10.05 -5.58
N ASN A 466 -38.33 -10.97 -5.02
CA ASN A 466 -37.84 -12.29 -4.64
C ASN A 466 -37.55 -13.11 -5.91
N GLY A 467 -36.36 -13.69 -6.00
CA GLY A 467 -36.01 -14.65 -7.06
C GLY A 467 -35.30 -15.87 -6.45
N SER A 468 -36.02 -16.99 -6.33
CA SER A 468 -35.43 -18.28 -5.99
C SER A 468 -34.80 -18.91 -7.23
N GLY A 469 -33.52 -19.33 -7.13
CA GLY A 469 -32.77 -19.93 -8.25
C GLY A 469 -31.79 -20.99 -7.75
N SER A 470 -31.83 -22.16 -8.40
CA SER A 470 -31.17 -23.41 -7.98
C SER A 470 -29.63 -23.37 -7.95
N ALA A 471 -29.05 -24.39 -7.30
CA ALA A 471 -27.62 -24.60 -7.13
C ALA A 471 -26.86 -24.87 -8.44
N GLY A 472 -25.60 -24.43 -8.48
CA GLY A 472 -24.57 -24.86 -9.43
C GLY A 472 -23.26 -25.11 -8.69
N GLY A 473 -22.71 -26.32 -8.79
CA GLY A 473 -21.46 -26.69 -8.11
C GLY A 473 -20.23 -26.11 -8.83
N GLY A 474 -19.43 -25.33 -8.11
CA GLY A 474 -18.14 -24.84 -8.61
C GLY A 474 -17.05 -25.92 -8.52
N SER A 475 -16.44 -26.25 -9.65
CA SER A 475 -15.28 -27.15 -9.73
C SER A 475 -14.02 -26.49 -9.14
N ALA A 476 -13.21 -27.29 -8.44
CA ALA A 476 -11.96 -26.82 -7.84
C ALA A 476 -10.93 -26.43 -8.92
N GLN A 477 -10.24 -25.30 -8.73
CA GLN A 477 -9.06 -24.95 -9.52
C GLN A 477 -7.87 -25.83 -9.12
N PRO A 478 -7.02 -26.28 -10.06
CA PRO A 478 -5.85 -27.09 -9.76
C PRO A 478 -4.79 -26.27 -8.99
N SER A 479 -4.08 -26.94 -8.09
CA SER A 479 -2.99 -26.35 -7.29
C SER A 479 -1.65 -26.64 -7.95
N VAL A 480 -0.69 -25.72 -7.85
CA VAL A 480 0.69 -25.93 -8.31
C VAL A 480 1.56 -26.33 -7.12
N ASP A 481 2.35 -27.37 -7.29
CA ASP A 481 3.32 -27.82 -6.29
C ASP A 481 4.44 -26.78 -6.11
N PRO A 482 4.71 -26.29 -4.88
CA PRO A 482 5.65 -25.19 -4.66
C PRO A 482 7.13 -25.59 -4.74
N ASP A 483 7.46 -26.88 -4.72
CA ASP A 483 8.84 -27.38 -4.79
C ASP A 483 9.26 -27.80 -6.21
N THR A 484 8.29 -28.14 -7.08
CA THR A 484 8.53 -28.67 -8.43
C THR A 484 7.89 -27.88 -9.58
N GLY A 485 6.93 -26.99 -9.30
CA GLY A 485 6.27 -26.14 -10.30
C GLY A 485 5.30 -26.87 -11.25
N GLN A 486 4.94 -28.14 -10.97
CA GLN A 486 3.94 -28.87 -11.76
C GLN A 486 2.52 -28.65 -11.23
N THR A 487 1.54 -28.64 -12.15
CA THR A 487 0.11 -28.55 -11.82
C THR A 487 -0.43 -29.90 -11.34
N ILE A 488 -0.93 -29.95 -10.10
CA ILE A 488 -1.62 -31.11 -9.55
C ILE A 488 -3.13 -30.99 -9.87
N SER A 489 -3.60 -31.84 -10.79
CA SER A 489 -5.03 -32.08 -10.98
C SER A 489 -5.56 -33.02 -9.87
N PRO A 490 -6.79 -32.81 -9.37
CA PRO A 490 -7.37 -33.66 -8.32
C PRO A 490 -7.77 -35.02 -8.88
N GLY A 491 -6.94 -36.05 -8.63
CA GLY A 491 -7.18 -37.43 -9.07
C GLY A 491 -7.45 -38.39 -7.91
N GLY A 492 -8.61 -39.05 -7.93
CA GLY A 492 -8.86 -40.24 -7.11
C GLY A 492 -7.99 -41.42 -7.56
N ALA A 493 -7.58 -42.27 -6.62
CA ALA A 493 -6.55 -43.28 -6.86
C ALA A 493 -7.05 -44.55 -7.57
N THR A 494 -6.24 -45.10 -8.50
CA THR A 494 -5.95 -46.55 -8.65
C THR A 494 -4.81 -46.81 -9.67
N GLY A 495 -3.90 -47.75 -9.36
CA GLY A 495 -3.49 -48.84 -10.28
C GLY A 495 -2.40 -48.63 -11.37
N SER A 496 -1.16 -48.94 -11.03
CA SER A 496 -0.14 -49.72 -11.79
C SER A 496 0.17 -49.55 -13.30
N ALA A 497 1.47 -49.26 -13.55
CA ALA A 497 2.40 -49.96 -14.47
C ALA A 497 2.64 -49.51 -15.94
N SER A 498 3.93 -49.65 -16.34
CA SER A 498 4.51 -49.79 -17.69
C SER A 498 4.79 -48.57 -18.58
N GLY A 499 6.06 -48.12 -18.56
CA GLY A 499 6.99 -48.10 -19.72
C GLY A 499 6.73 -47.21 -20.96
N GLY A 500 7.77 -46.47 -21.39
CA GLY A 500 7.83 -45.90 -22.75
C GLY A 500 8.65 -44.61 -22.88
N THR A 501 9.64 -44.59 -23.78
CA THR A 501 10.44 -43.42 -24.17
C THR A 501 9.72 -42.55 -25.21
N GLY A 502 9.87 -41.22 -25.16
CA GLY A 502 9.40 -40.32 -26.24
C GLY A 502 9.91 -38.89 -26.12
N THR A 503 10.41 -38.34 -27.24
CA THR A 503 10.97 -36.98 -27.37
C THR A 503 10.01 -36.02 -28.07
N GLY A 504 9.95 -34.76 -27.61
CA GLY A 504 9.88 -33.60 -28.51
C GLY A 504 8.59 -32.75 -28.57
N ALA A 505 8.84 -31.45 -28.81
CA ALA A 505 7.99 -30.40 -29.39
C ALA A 505 6.96 -29.62 -28.52
N ASP A 506 7.19 -28.30 -28.52
CA ASP A 506 6.29 -27.13 -28.47
C ASP A 506 4.97 -27.14 -27.68
N GLY A 507 4.86 -26.17 -26.76
CA GLY A 507 3.64 -25.80 -26.04
C GLY A 507 3.67 -24.34 -25.59
N THR A 508 3.23 -23.44 -26.49
CA THR A 508 2.96 -21.99 -26.31
C THR A 508 2.84 -21.45 -24.88
N VAL A 509 3.66 -20.43 -24.55
CA VAL A 509 3.51 -19.60 -23.35
C VAL A 509 2.21 -18.78 -23.41
N ALA A 510 1.31 -19.00 -22.46
CA ALA A 510 0.09 -18.21 -22.32
C ALA A 510 0.39 -16.80 -21.75
N LEU A 511 0.51 -15.81 -22.64
CA LEU A 511 0.56 -14.40 -22.26
C LEU A 511 -0.82 -13.96 -21.71
N ALA A 512 -0.83 -13.35 -20.53
CA ALA A 512 -2.05 -12.88 -19.89
C ALA A 512 -2.76 -11.81 -20.75
N GLN A 513 -4.06 -12.01 -21.03
CA GLN A 513 -4.89 -10.97 -21.63
C GLN A 513 -5.21 -9.88 -20.59
N PRO A 514 -5.00 -8.58 -20.89
CA PRO A 514 -5.38 -7.51 -19.99
C PRO A 514 -6.91 -7.33 -19.96
N VAL A 515 -7.48 -7.26 -18.76
CA VAL A 515 -8.89 -6.90 -18.56
C VAL A 515 -9.10 -5.45 -18.98
N ALA A 516 -9.95 -5.23 -19.98
CA ALA A 516 -10.31 -3.89 -20.44
C ALA A 516 -11.20 -3.19 -19.39
N VAL A 517 -10.63 -2.23 -18.66
CA VAL A 517 -11.40 -1.32 -17.80
C VAL A 517 -12.16 -0.33 -18.69
N ALA A 518 -13.45 -0.16 -18.45
CA ALA A 518 -14.30 0.75 -19.22
C ALA A 518 -13.73 2.17 -19.22
N THR A 519 -13.28 2.65 -20.37
CA THR A 519 -12.69 3.97 -20.54
C THR A 519 -13.76 5.05 -20.42
N ALA A 520 -13.61 5.95 -19.45
CA ALA A 520 -14.37 7.19 -19.42
C ALA A 520 -14.10 8.00 -20.71
N HIS A 521 -15.12 8.19 -21.53
CA HIS A 521 -15.00 8.88 -22.81
C HIS A 521 -14.91 10.39 -22.61
N GLY A 522 -13.70 10.91 -22.55
CA GLY A 522 -13.40 12.34 -22.53
C GLY A 522 -12.00 12.59 -23.07
N TRP A 523 -11.82 13.66 -23.84
CA TRP A 523 -10.50 14.05 -24.33
C TRP A 523 -9.60 14.48 -23.17
N THR A 524 -8.41 13.89 -23.09
CA THR A 524 -7.39 14.31 -22.13
C THR A 524 -6.84 15.69 -22.50
N GLY A 525 -6.43 16.50 -21.52
CA GLY A 525 -5.85 17.83 -21.78
C GLY A 525 -4.64 17.79 -22.72
N THR A 526 -3.87 16.70 -22.70
CA THR A 526 -2.77 16.42 -23.64
C THR A 526 -3.25 16.15 -25.08
N GLN A 527 -4.38 15.46 -25.28
CA GLN A 527 -4.97 15.31 -26.62
C GLN A 527 -5.50 16.64 -27.15
N THR A 528 -6.13 17.46 -26.30
CA THR A 528 -6.57 18.82 -26.66
C THR A 528 -5.39 19.71 -27.06
N LEU A 529 -4.28 19.65 -26.29
CA LEU A 529 -3.04 20.36 -26.63
C LEU A 529 -2.40 19.89 -27.94
N MET A 530 -2.36 18.57 -28.19
CA MET A 530 -1.84 18.05 -29.47
C MET A 530 -2.74 18.43 -30.66
N LEU A 531 -4.07 18.48 -30.49
CA LEU A 531 -4.95 18.95 -31.56
C LEU A 531 -4.75 20.45 -31.83
N LEU A 532 -4.64 21.27 -30.79
CA LEU A 532 -4.35 22.71 -30.94
C LEU A 532 -3.01 22.94 -31.64
N ALA A 533 -1.96 22.18 -31.29
CA ALA A 533 -0.68 22.23 -31.98
C ALA A 533 -0.78 21.83 -33.45
N ALA A 534 -1.51 20.75 -33.76
CA ALA A 534 -1.73 20.29 -35.14
C ALA A 534 -2.48 21.34 -35.98
N VAL A 535 -3.53 21.96 -35.42
CA VAL A 535 -4.29 23.06 -36.08
C VAL A 535 -3.40 24.27 -36.32
N LEU A 536 -2.52 24.64 -35.39
CA LEU A 536 -1.63 25.79 -35.51
C LEU A 536 -0.56 25.56 -36.59
N VAL A 537 0.01 24.35 -36.68
CA VAL A 537 0.92 23.94 -37.77
C VAL A 537 0.20 23.93 -39.11
N PHE A 538 -1.02 23.39 -39.20
CA PHE A 538 -1.82 23.43 -40.44
C PHE A 538 -2.14 24.86 -40.87
N GLY A 539 -2.47 25.74 -39.92
CA GLY A 539 -2.67 27.18 -40.17
C GLY A 539 -1.43 27.83 -40.77
N LEU A 540 -0.25 27.62 -40.16
CA LEU A 540 1.02 28.16 -40.65
C LEU A 540 1.40 27.69 -42.07
N LEU A 541 1.05 26.47 -42.44
CA LEU A 541 1.32 25.91 -43.77
C LEU A 541 0.31 26.35 -44.85
N LEU A 542 -0.98 26.48 -44.50
CA LEU A 542 -2.05 26.78 -45.47
C LEU A 542 -2.37 28.27 -45.61
N LEU A 543 -2.15 29.09 -44.57
CA LEU A 543 -2.42 30.54 -44.66
C LEU A 543 -1.60 31.25 -45.76
N PRO A 544 -0.29 31.00 -45.94
CA PRO A 544 0.49 31.67 -47.00
C PRO A 544 -0.01 31.35 -48.41
N SER A 545 -0.48 30.11 -48.63
CA SER A 545 -0.98 29.65 -49.94
C SER A 545 -2.42 30.11 -50.24
N LEU A 546 -3.27 30.31 -49.22
CA LEU A 546 -4.55 30.99 -49.40
C LEU A 546 -4.40 32.50 -49.61
N VAL A 547 -3.57 33.17 -48.81
CA VAL A 547 -3.38 34.63 -48.89
C VAL A 547 -2.74 35.01 -50.24
N SER A 548 -1.75 34.26 -50.73
CA SER A 548 -1.18 34.52 -52.06
C SER A 548 -2.20 34.35 -53.21
N ARG A 549 -3.12 33.38 -53.12
CA ARG A 549 -4.22 33.23 -54.11
C ARG A 549 -5.25 34.36 -54.03
N LEU A 550 -5.56 34.87 -52.84
CA LEU A 550 -6.47 36.00 -52.63
C LEU A 550 -5.87 37.34 -53.06
N VAL A 551 -4.55 37.51 -52.98
CA VAL A 551 -3.84 38.70 -53.47
C VAL A 551 -3.61 38.64 -54.98
N GLY A 552 -3.33 37.45 -55.53
CA GLY A 552 -3.06 37.25 -56.96
C GLY A 552 -4.26 37.48 -57.89
N SER A 553 -5.50 37.41 -57.40
CA SER A 553 -6.71 37.60 -58.23
C SER A 553 -7.09 39.06 -58.48
N ARG A 554 -6.27 40.03 -58.05
CA ARG A 554 -6.54 41.48 -58.19
C ARG A 554 -5.56 42.24 -59.09
N SER A 555 -4.65 41.57 -59.77
CA SER A 555 -3.66 42.21 -60.65
C SER A 555 -3.47 41.40 -61.94
N GLY A 556 -4.27 41.74 -62.96
CA GLY A 556 -4.34 40.99 -64.20
C GLY A 556 -5.18 41.67 -65.28
N ALA A 557 -4.93 42.97 -65.52
CA ALA A 557 -5.42 43.69 -66.68
C ALA A 557 -4.23 44.33 -67.42
N ASP A 558 -4.37 44.41 -68.75
CA ASP A 558 -3.49 45.02 -69.76
C ASP A 558 -2.25 44.27 -70.30
N THR A 559 -2.38 43.88 -71.59
CA THR A 559 -1.39 43.94 -72.70
C THR A 559 -0.03 43.18 -72.57
N GLY A 560 0.53 42.56 -73.62
CA GLY A 560 0.05 42.32 -74.99
C GLY A 560 1.21 42.06 -75.99
N SER A 561 0.99 41.16 -76.96
CA SER A 561 1.72 40.99 -78.25
C SER A 561 3.09 40.27 -78.32
N SER A 562 3.13 39.25 -79.22
CA SER A 562 4.26 38.76 -80.06
C SER A 562 5.52 38.15 -79.41
N ALA A 563 6.24 37.16 -79.97
CA ALA A 563 6.05 36.09 -80.98
C ALA A 563 7.31 35.15 -80.91
N ASN A 564 7.57 34.07 -81.65
CA ASN A 564 6.93 33.33 -82.77
C ASN A 564 7.53 31.88 -82.85
N GLY A 565 6.94 30.98 -83.65
CA GLY A 565 7.69 29.92 -84.38
C GLY A 565 7.61 28.45 -83.92
N ASN A 566 6.82 27.66 -84.67
CA ASN A 566 6.95 26.23 -85.11
C ASN A 566 7.53 25.16 -84.14
N GLY A 567 6.95 23.96 -83.94
CA GLY A 567 6.12 23.10 -84.83
C GLY A 567 7.01 22.22 -85.73
N PRO A 568 6.75 20.91 -86.02
CA PRO A 568 5.49 20.12 -86.05
C PRO A 568 5.54 18.88 -85.10
N SER A 569 4.77 17.76 -85.23
CA SER A 569 3.31 17.48 -85.36
C SER A 569 3.07 15.94 -85.23
N GLY A 570 1.82 15.48 -85.00
CA GLY A 570 1.39 14.06 -85.02
C GLY A 570 0.89 13.57 -83.65
N ASP A 571 -0.39 13.51 -83.28
CA ASP A 571 -1.70 13.28 -83.94
C ASP A 571 -2.17 11.81 -83.99
N GLY A 572 -3.47 11.60 -83.70
CA GLY A 572 -4.09 10.33 -83.33
C GLY A 572 -5.61 10.44 -83.07
N SER A 573 -6.33 10.92 -84.09
CA SER A 573 -7.79 11.17 -84.16
C SER A 573 -8.76 10.10 -83.60
N SER A 574 -9.95 10.54 -83.16
CA SER A 574 -11.22 9.81 -83.39
C SER A 574 -12.47 10.71 -83.27
N ARG A 575 -13.11 10.98 -84.43
CA ARG A 575 -14.54 11.37 -84.67
C ARG A 575 -15.11 12.65 -84.05
#